data_AF-D7KF53-F1
#
_entry.id   AF-D7KF53-F1
#
_cell.length_a   1.000
_cell.length_b   1.000
_cell.length_c   1.000
_cell.angle_alpha   90.00
_cell.angle_beta   90.00
_cell.angle_gamma   90.00
#
_symmetry.space_group_name_H-M   'P 1'
#
loop_
_entity.id
_entity.type
_entity.pdbx_description
1 polymer ?
#
loop_
_entity_poly.entity_id
_entity_poly.type
_entity_poly.pdbx_seq_one_letter_code
_entity_poly.pdbx_strand_id
1 'polypeptide(L)'
;MCFPYLTLGTRVKEVLPGGCKTGDVLLFDPTKEEIVTVPDKTIPKELMDEEMMGASHGWGFFCDRRDRSVRISDIFNPLASKSNPVMIPLPRLTVLPTGQTEEVCNVAMSSSSPLGEEDCVVAIKTEYLVESPSGDERFLVKWYYIYLYTHSYLYKYVNSLKNAGNKRAFLCAGIYYKTKRLMVFREEETTEGKIMCYTEDIGDMCIFLANNEAFCIPASSCLGLKPNSIYFMGRGLGIYDLTTGEAHHYKAPKGAPSVLTTPYWLPPFSI
;
A
#
# COMPACT_ATOMS: atom_id res chain seq x y z
N MET A 1 14.22 -11.31 -12.81
CA MET A 1 12.87 -11.07 -12.25
C MET A 1 12.66 -9.58 -12.30
N CYS A 2 11.71 -9.07 -13.09
CA CYS A 2 11.46 -7.63 -13.21
C CYS A 2 9.96 -7.40 -13.22
N PHE A 3 9.36 -7.25 -12.04
CA PHE A 3 7.93 -6.99 -11.84
C PHE A 3 7.72 -6.36 -10.46
N PRO A 4 6.80 -5.39 -10.31
CA PRO A 4 6.49 -4.86 -8.99
C PRO A 4 5.71 -5.88 -8.18
N TYR A 5 6.19 -6.16 -6.97
CA TYR A 5 5.52 -7.04 -6.01
C TYR A 5 4.93 -6.23 -4.87
N LEU A 6 3.76 -6.62 -4.37
CA LEU A 6 3.23 -6.06 -3.14
C LEU A 6 3.74 -6.87 -1.94
N THR A 7 4.35 -6.23 -0.95
CA THR A 7 4.73 -6.90 0.29
C THR A 7 3.47 -7.30 1.07
N LEU A 8 3.37 -8.56 1.47
CA LEU A 8 2.28 -9.05 2.35
C LEU A 8 2.75 -9.24 3.79
N GLY A 9 4.06 -9.21 4.02
CA GLY A 9 4.70 -9.35 5.32
C GLY A 9 5.60 -10.59 5.40
N THR A 10 5.86 -11.04 6.63
CA THR A 10 6.69 -12.21 6.90
C THR A 10 5.97 -13.25 7.74
N ARG A 11 6.26 -14.53 7.50
CA ARG A 11 5.76 -15.66 8.28
C ARG A 11 6.93 -16.34 9.00
N VAL A 12 7.05 -16.09 10.30
CA VAL A 12 8.06 -16.71 11.15
C VAL A 12 7.86 -18.23 11.22
N LYS A 13 8.93 -18.99 10.99
CA LYS A 13 8.98 -20.45 11.17
C LYS A 13 9.69 -20.83 12.46
N GLU A 14 10.88 -20.28 12.66
CA GLU A 14 11.79 -20.66 13.75
C GLU A 14 12.46 -19.45 14.39
N VAL A 15 12.85 -19.56 15.66
CA VAL A 15 13.64 -18.55 16.37
C VAL A 15 15.05 -19.11 16.56
N LEU A 16 16.05 -18.43 16.01
CA LEU A 16 17.45 -18.82 16.08
C LEU A 16 18.12 -18.30 17.37
N PRO A 17 19.24 -18.92 17.81
CA PRO A 17 20.07 -18.40 18.89
C PRO A 17 20.53 -16.97 18.58
N GLY A 18 20.34 -16.03 19.52
CA GLY A 18 20.66 -14.60 19.33
C GLY A 18 19.47 -13.69 19.01
N GLY A 19 18.26 -14.25 18.89
CA GLY A 19 17.00 -13.50 18.76
C GLY A 19 16.55 -13.23 17.32
N CYS A 20 17.38 -13.56 16.32
CA CYS A 20 16.98 -13.58 14.92
C CYS A 20 15.94 -14.69 14.68
N LYS A 21 15.07 -14.51 13.69
CA LYS A 21 14.09 -15.53 13.31
C LYS A 21 14.31 -15.96 11.88
N THR A 22 14.04 -17.21 11.57
CA THR A 22 13.92 -17.67 10.19
C THR A 22 12.46 -17.68 9.81
N GLY A 23 12.13 -17.15 8.65
CA GLY A 23 10.77 -17.13 8.16
C GLY A 23 10.69 -16.95 6.66
N ASP A 24 9.45 -17.00 6.17
CA ASP A 24 9.14 -16.75 4.78
C ASP A 24 8.79 -15.29 4.57
N VAL A 25 9.30 -14.68 3.51
CA VAL A 25 8.80 -13.40 3.02
C VAL A 25 7.69 -13.67 2.02
N LEU A 26 6.53 -13.03 2.22
CA LEU A 26 5.35 -13.19 1.38
C LEU A 26 5.19 -11.96 0.49
N LEU A 27 5.16 -12.19 -0.82
CA LEU A 27 4.97 -11.19 -1.84
C LEU A 27 3.72 -11.53 -2.66
N PHE A 28 3.01 -10.54 -3.18
CA PHE A 28 1.90 -10.74 -4.12
C PHE A 28 2.30 -10.30 -5.52
N ASP A 29 2.12 -11.20 -6.49
CA ASP A 29 2.30 -10.95 -7.91
C ASP A 29 0.96 -10.49 -8.53
N PRO A 30 0.81 -9.21 -8.92
CA PRO A 30 -0.45 -8.73 -9.46
C PRO A 30 -0.76 -9.27 -10.87
N THR A 31 0.25 -9.74 -11.61
CA THR A 31 0.06 -10.23 -12.99
C THR A 31 -0.53 -11.64 -13.02
N LYS A 32 -0.23 -12.42 -11.98
CA LYS A 32 -0.66 -13.82 -11.83
C LYS A 32 -1.70 -14.01 -10.71
N GLU A 33 -1.96 -12.95 -9.94
CA GLU A 33 -2.87 -12.95 -8.80
C GLU A 33 -2.54 -14.00 -7.72
N GLU A 34 -1.24 -14.21 -7.47
CA GLU A 34 -0.75 -15.27 -6.59
C GLU A 34 0.28 -14.79 -5.57
N ILE A 35 0.46 -15.59 -4.51
CA ILE A 35 1.47 -15.32 -3.48
C ILE A 35 2.78 -15.99 -3.88
N VAL A 36 3.82 -15.17 -4.02
CA VAL A 36 5.20 -15.62 -4.16
C VAL A 36 5.82 -15.70 -2.77
N THR A 37 6.29 -16.89 -2.40
CA THR A 37 6.96 -17.13 -1.12
C THR A 37 8.47 -17.16 -1.35
N VAL A 38 9.21 -16.30 -0.64
CA VAL A 38 10.68 -16.38 -0.56
C VAL A 38 11.03 -17.08 0.75
N PRO A 39 11.39 -18.38 0.70
CA PRO A 39 11.52 -19.16 1.91
C PRO A 39 12.86 -18.96 2.61
N ASP A 40 12.83 -19.18 3.91
CA ASP A 40 13.99 -19.32 4.80
C ASP A 40 14.91 -18.09 4.81
N LYS A 41 14.30 -16.89 4.83
CA LYS A 41 15.02 -15.64 5.11
C LYS A 41 15.25 -15.49 6.60
N THR A 42 16.47 -15.10 6.96
CA THR A 42 16.79 -14.56 8.28
C THR A 42 16.12 -13.19 8.40
N ILE A 43 15.22 -13.06 9.37
CA ILE A 43 14.55 -11.81 9.72
C ILE A 43 15.32 -11.21 10.91
N PRO A 44 15.99 -10.06 10.73
CA PRO A 44 16.68 -9.36 11.81
C PRO A 44 15.69 -9.03 12.93
N LYS A 45 16.13 -9.18 14.18
CA LYS A 45 15.32 -8.87 15.37
C LYS A 45 14.92 -7.38 15.41
N GLU A 46 15.76 -6.54 14.81
CA GLU A 46 15.60 -5.09 14.72
C GLU A 46 14.34 -4.72 13.93
N LEU A 47 14.00 -5.48 12.88
CA LEU A 47 12.84 -5.19 12.02
C LEU A 47 11.50 -5.68 12.61
N MET A 48 11.52 -6.38 13.75
CA MET A 48 10.29 -6.97 14.32
C MET A 48 9.33 -5.93 14.91
N ASP A 49 9.89 -4.83 15.42
CA ASP A 49 9.15 -3.73 16.07
C ASP A 49 9.12 -2.46 15.20
N GLU A 50 9.77 -2.50 14.04
CA GLU A 50 9.87 -1.37 13.11
C GLU A 50 8.68 -1.33 12.15
N GLU A 51 8.23 -0.11 11.86
CA GLU A 51 7.24 0.17 10.84
C GLU A 51 7.97 0.48 9.54
N MET A 52 7.67 -0.29 8.49
CA MET A 52 8.15 0.07 7.16
C MET A 52 7.50 1.39 6.74
N MET A 53 8.28 2.31 6.17
CA MET A 53 7.85 3.65 5.79
C MET A 53 7.73 3.78 4.26
N GLY A 54 8.43 2.93 3.53
CA GLY A 54 8.43 2.93 2.06
C GLY A 54 9.43 1.93 1.50
N ALA A 55 9.44 1.80 0.18
CA ALA A 55 10.41 1.01 -0.55
C ALA A 55 10.86 1.74 -1.81
N SER A 56 12.15 1.57 -2.15
CA SER A 56 12.71 2.09 -3.40
C SER A 56 13.87 1.21 -3.85
N HIS A 57 13.93 0.86 -5.13
CA HIS A 57 15.07 0.13 -5.75
C HIS A 57 15.55 -1.13 -4.99
N GLY A 58 14.63 -1.91 -4.39
CA GLY A 58 15.01 -3.13 -3.66
C GLY A 58 15.30 -2.94 -2.18
N TRP A 59 15.20 -1.70 -1.72
CA TRP A 59 15.43 -1.33 -0.34
C TRP A 59 14.11 -0.94 0.32
N GLY A 60 13.81 -1.58 1.45
CA GLY A 60 12.78 -1.13 2.38
C GLY A 60 13.36 -0.14 3.38
N PHE A 61 12.60 0.90 3.67
CA PHE A 61 12.90 1.89 4.70
C PHE A 61 12.05 1.57 5.92
N PHE A 62 12.66 1.50 7.09
CA PHE A 62 12.03 1.08 8.33
C PHE A 62 12.31 2.12 9.42
N CYS A 63 11.31 2.38 10.25
CA CYS A 63 11.37 3.36 11.32
C CYS A 63 10.94 2.70 12.63
N ASP A 64 11.79 2.79 13.65
CA ASP A 64 11.44 2.38 14.99
C ASP A 64 10.37 3.30 15.58
N ARG A 65 9.28 2.71 16.05
CA ARG A 65 8.13 3.46 16.58
C ARG A 65 8.43 4.23 17.87
N ARG A 66 9.46 3.84 18.62
CA ARG A 66 9.80 4.38 19.94
C ARG A 66 10.86 5.48 19.84
N ASP A 67 11.98 5.19 19.20
CA ASP A 67 13.14 6.08 19.17
C ASP A 67 13.35 6.79 17.82
N ARG A 68 12.52 6.48 16.82
CA ARG A 68 12.53 7.07 15.48
C ARG A 68 13.86 6.86 14.75
N SER A 69 14.64 5.85 15.15
CA SER A 69 15.77 5.38 14.35
C SER A 69 15.27 4.82 13.04
N VAL A 70 15.98 5.16 11.97
CA VAL A 70 15.64 4.70 10.62
C VAL A 70 16.68 3.70 10.19
N ARG A 71 16.23 2.65 9.51
CA ARG A 71 17.09 1.64 8.92
C ARG A 71 16.65 1.37 7.49
N ILE A 72 17.61 1.03 6.66
CA ILE A 72 17.35 0.52 5.31
C ILE A 72 17.73 -0.96 5.28
N SER A 73 16.89 -1.79 4.66
CA SER A 73 17.17 -3.21 4.44
C SER A 73 16.70 -3.75 3.10
N ASP A 74 17.42 -4.72 2.56
CA ASP A 74 17.07 -5.48 1.35
C ASP A 74 16.23 -6.74 1.67
N ILE A 75 15.65 -6.84 2.86
CA ILE A 75 14.92 -8.05 3.31
C ILE A 75 13.78 -8.46 2.38
N PHE A 76 13.10 -7.52 1.73
CA PHE A 76 12.02 -7.82 0.78
C PHE A 76 12.51 -8.07 -0.65
N ASN A 77 13.80 -7.85 -0.93
CA ASN A 77 14.38 -8.19 -2.22
C ASN A 77 14.54 -9.73 -2.33
N PRO A 78 13.86 -10.38 -3.30
CA PRO A 78 13.95 -11.83 -3.49
C PRO A 78 15.33 -12.27 -4.00
N LEU A 79 16.13 -11.35 -4.57
CA LEU A 79 17.48 -11.61 -5.08
C LEU A 79 18.59 -11.38 -4.03
N ALA A 80 18.24 -10.77 -2.89
CA ALA A 80 19.20 -10.52 -1.82
C ALA A 80 19.55 -11.79 -1.02
N SER A 81 20.60 -11.70 -0.22
CA SER A 81 21.04 -12.79 0.66
C SER A 81 19.89 -13.29 1.55
N LYS A 82 19.71 -14.61 1.60
CA LYS A 82 18.72 -15.24 2.48
C LYS A 82 19.16 -15.22 3.95
N SER A 83 20.44 -15.50 4.19
CA SER A 83 20.95 -15.70 5.55
C SER A 83 21.43 -14.42 6.22
N ASN A 84 21.79 -13.40 5.43
CA ASN A 84 22.39 -12.16 5.91
C ASN A 84 21.83 -10.95 5.15
N PRO A 85 20.58 -10.53 5.42
CA PRO A 85 20.04 -9.30 4.85
C PRO A 85 20.90 -8.10 5.29
N VAL A 86 21.11 -7.16 4.38
CA VAL A 86 21.88 -5.95 4.67
C VAL A 86 21.02 -5.01 5.52
N MET A 87 21.64 -4.44 6.56
CA MET A 87 21.01 -3.47 7.46
C MET A 87 21.90 -2.23 7.55
N ILE A 88 21.41 -1.09 7.07
CA ILE A 88 22.13 0.19 7.10
C ILE A 88 21.39 1.13 8.04
N PRO A 89 21.97 1.53 9.18
CA PRO A 89 21.37 2.53 10.05
C PRO A 89 21.45 3.92 9.40
N LEU A 90 20.36 4.68 9.49
CA LEU A 90 20.27 6.07 9.08
C LEU A 90 20.14 6.99 10.31
N PRO A 91 20.39 8.31 10.15
CA PRO A 91 20.06 9.30 11.16
C PRO A 91 18.58 9.21 11.59
N ARG A 92 18.32 9.48 12.87
CA ARG A 92 16.95 9.51 13.41
C ARG A 92 16.12 10.59 12.73
N LEU A 93 14.84 10.31 12.49
CA LEU A 93 13.91 11.34 12.05
C LEU A 93 13.61 12.28 13.21
N THR A 94 14.10 13.52 13.12
CA THR A 94 13.67 14.61 14.00
C THR A 94 12.33 15.11 13.52
N VAL A 95 11.34 15.09 14.41
CA VAL A 95 10.03 15.68 14.12
C VAL A 95 10.24 17.20 14.02
N LEU A 96 10.09 17.77 12.82
CA LEU A 96 9.83 19.20 12.70
C LEU A 96 8.52 19.48 13.44
N PRO A 97 8.40 20.56 14.26
CA PRO A 97 7.23 20.83 15.10
C PRO A 97 5.89 20.88 14.35
N THR A 98 5.94 20.98 13.02
CA THR A 98 4.81 20.95 12.11
C THR A 98 5.15 20.10 10.88
N GLY A 99 5.38 18.81 11.08
CA GLY A 99 5.45 17.84 9.99
C GLY A 99 4.07 17.61 9.39
N GLN A 100 3.59 18.54 8.56
CA GLN A 100 2.42 18.31 7.72
C GLN A 100 2.77 17.27 6.64
N THR A 101 2.64 16.01 6.99
CA THR A 101 2.00 15.04 6.11
C THR A 101 0.63 14.75 6.72
N GLU A 102 -0.17 15.81 6.86
CA GLU A 102 -1.61 15.59 6.85
C GLU A 102 -1.89 15.04 5.45
N GLU A 103 -2.30 13.78 5.36
CA GLU A 103 -3.15 13.38 4.25
C GLU A 103 -4.33 14.36 4.29
N VAL A 104 -4.28 15.45 3.52
CA VAL A 104 -5.41 16.35 3.36
C VAL A 104 -6.44 15.59 2.55
N CYS A 105 -7.15 14.74 3.28
CA CYS A 105 -8.26 13.99 2.78
C CYS A 105 -9.44 14.94 2.79
N ASN A 106 -9.97 15.30 1.63
CA ASN A 106 -11.31 15.89 1.63
C ASN A 106 -12.27 14.77 2.03
N VAL A 107 -12.89 14.94 3.19
CA VAL A 107 -13.87 13.99 3.74
C VAL A 107 -15.24 14.63 3.72
N ALA A 108 -16.24 13.92 3.21
CA ALA A 108 -17.64 14.32 3.27
C ALA A 108 -18.49 13.15 3.80
N MET A 109 -19.46 13.42 4.64
CA MET A 109 -20.36 12.41 5.21
C MET A 109 -21.80 12.71 4.83
N SER A 110 -22.58 11.68 4.53
CA SER A 110 -24.01 11.81 4.22
C SER A 110 -24.87 12.07 5.45
N SER A 111 -24.35 11.80 6.65
CA SER A 111 -25.02 11.99 7.94
C SER A 111 -24.12 12.73 8.92
N SER A 112 -24.72 13.50 9.82
CA SER A 112 -24.04 14.21 10.92
C SER A 112 -23.62 13.28 12.06
N SER A 113 -24.09 12.03 12.10
CA SER A 113 -23.71 11.02 13.09
C SER A 113 -23.64 9.61 12.48
N PRO A 114 -22.49 8.90 12.58
CA PRO A 114 -22.39 7.50 12.17
C PRO A 114 -23.04 6.52 13.17
N LEU A 115 -23.59 7.03 14.29
CA LEU A 115 -24.21 6.25 15.37
C LEU A 115 -25.75 6.26 15.33
N GLY A 116 -26.36 6.95 14.36
CA GLY A 116 -27.82 6.93 14.16
C GLY A 116 -28.34 5.62 13.58
N GLU A 117 -29.66 5.45 13.50
CA GLU A 117 -30.32 4.23 12.98
C GLU A 117 -30.21 4.06 11.45
N GLU A 118 -29.65 5.04 10.74
CA GLU A 118 -29.51 5.06 9.27
C GLU A 118 -28.09 4.72 8.81
N ASP A 119 -27.98 4.14 7.62
CA ASP A 119 -26.69 3.85 6.99
C ASP A 119 -25.97 5.16 6.62
N CYS A 120 -24.67 5.25 6.90
CA CYS A 120 -23.87 6.45 6.65
C CYS A 120 -22.85 6.20 5.52
N VAL A 121 -22.76 7.15 4.59
CA VAL A 121 -21.83 7.15 3.47
C VAL A 121 -20.74 8.18 3.75
N VAL A 122 -19.48 7.74 3.80
CA VAL A 122 -18.33 8.64 3.94
C VAL A 122 -17.55 8.63 2.63
N ALA A 123 -17.43 9.77 1.97
CA ALA A 123 -16.57 9.95 0.81
C ALA A 123 -15.20 10.48 1.27
N ILE A 124 -14.13 9.87 0.79
CA ILE A 124 -12.76 10.33 1.00
C ILE A 124 -12.09 10.52 -0.35
N LYS A 125 -11.35 11.62 -0.46
CA LYS A 125 -10.47 11.92 -1.59
C LYS A 125 -9.03 12.00 -1.09
N THR A 126 -8.13 11.26 -1.72
CA THR A 126 -6.69 11.34 -1.50
C THR A 126 -5.99 11.80 -2.78
N GLU A 127 -4.86 12.49 -2.66
CA GLU A 127 -4.06 12.99 -3.78
C GLU A 127 -2.63 12.43 -3.72
N TYR A 128 -2.10 11.99 -4.86
CA TYR A 128 -0.75 11.44 -5.00
C TYR A 128 -0.03 12.15 -6.15
N LEU A 129 1.18 12.63 -5.90
CA LEU A 129 2.09 13.05 -6.97
C LEU A 129 2.96 11.85 -7.35
N VAL A 130 3.07 11.57 -8.64
CA VAL A 130 3.79 10.42 -9.20
C VAL A 130 4.75 10.91 -10.25
N GLU A 131 5.99 10.45 -10.21
CA GLU A 131 7.02 10.76 -11.19
C GLU A 131 7.46 9.48 -11.90
N SER A 132 7.67 9.57 -13.21
CA SER A 132 8.24 8.49 -14.01
C SER A 132 9.69 8.21 -13.64
N PRO A 133 10.21 7.00 -13.90
CA PRO A 133 11.60 6.67 -13.60
C PRO A 133 12.61 7.57 -14.34
N SER A 134 12.24 8.09 -15.51
CA SER A 134 13.01 9.03 -16.32
C SER A 134 12.93 10.48 -15.82
N GLY A 135 11.93 10.82 -15.00
CA GLY A 135 11.68 12.18 -14.49
C GLY A 135 11.09 13.15 -15.51
N ASP A 136 10.75 12.68 -16.71
CA ASP A 136 10.17 13.49 -17.80
C ASP A 136 8.65 13.54 -17.74
N GLU A 137 8.01 12.48 -17.25
CA GLU A 137 6.56 12.46 -17.01
C GLU A 137 6.23 12.58 -15.51
N ARG A 138 5.28 13.45 -15.21
CA ARG A 138 4.71 13.64 -13.86
C ARG A 138 3.20 13.58 -13.91
N PHE A 139 2.62 12.93 -12.92
CA PHE A 139 1.18 12.72 -12.81
C PHE A 139 0.68 13.12 -11.42
N LEU A 140 -0.46 13.80 -11.37
CA LEU A 140 -1.25 13.96 -10.15
C LEU A 140 -2.43 13.00 -10.21
N VAL A 141 -2.53 12.10 -9.22
CA VAL A 141 -3.61 11.12 -9.13
C VAL A 141 -4.54 11.49 -7.99
N LYS A 142 -5.84 11.63 -8.28
CA LYS A 142 -6.88 11.86 -7.28
C LYS A 142 -7.71 10.60 -7.13
N TRP A 143 -7.66 10.00 -5.94
CA TRP A 143 -8.38 8.79 -5.61
C TRP A 143 -9.63 9.10 -4.80
N TYR A 144 -10.80 8.81 -5.36
CA TYR A 144 -12.10 8.97 -4.70
C TYR A 144 -12.67 7.61 -4.32
N TYR A 145 -12.98 7.43 -3.05
CA TYR A 145 -13.59 6.21 -2.56
C TYR A 145 -14.63 6.49 -1.49
N ILE A 146 -15.54 5.53 -1.33
CA ILE A 146 -16.69 5.64 -0.44
C ILE A 146 -16.63 4.50 0.58
N TYR A 147 -16.97 4.83 1.83
CA TYR A 147 -17.31 3.89 2.88
C TYR A 147 -18.83 3.84 3.03
N LEU A 148 -19.38 2.63 3.10
CA LEU A 148 -20.74 2.38 3.52
C LEU A 148 -20.70 1.78 4.91
N TYR A 149 -21.29 2.49 5.87
CA TYR A 149 -21.51 2.01 7.23
C TYR A 149 -22.91 1.43 7.33
N THR A 150 -23.00 0.12 7.54
CA THR A 150 -24.30 -0.56 7.72
C THR A 150 -24.64 -0.75 9.19
N HIS A 151 -25.75 -0.17 9.64
CA HIS A 151 -26.15 -0.15 11.06
C HIS A 151 -26.39 -1.58 11.63
N SER A 152 -26.95 -2.49 10.82
CA SER A 152 -27.31 -3.85 11.23
C SER A 152 -26.13 -4.72 11.69
N TYR A 153 -24.93 -4.47 11.15
CA TYR A 153 -23.72 -5.19 11.52
C TYR A 153 -23.08 -4.65 12.81
N LEU A 154 -23.15 -3.34 13.03
CA LEU A 154 -22.65 -2.69 14.25
C LEU A 154 -23.41 -3.17 15.49
N TYR A 155 -24.74 -3.28 15.39
CA TYR A 155 -25.60 -3.71 16.50
C TYR A 155 -25.31 -5.16 16.96
N LYS A 156 -25.14 -6.10 16.01
CA LYS A 156 -24.72 -7.47 16.33
C LYS A 156 -23.33 -7.52 16.98
N TYR A 157 -22.42 -6.69 16.51
CA TYR A 157 -21.03 -6.67 16.99
C TYR A 157 -20.90 -6.09 18.40
N VAL A 158 -21.55 -4.96 18.69
CA VAL A 158 -21.56 -4.34 20.03
C VAL A 158 -22.14 -5.30 21.08
N ASN A 159 -23.20 -6.05 20.73
CA ASN A 159 -23.76 -7.07 21.63
C ASN A 159 -22.82 -8.28 21.79
N SER A 160 -22.06 -8.66 20.76
CA SER A 160 -21.05 -9.72 20.86
C SER A 160 -19.85 -9.32 21.74
N LEU A 161 -19.41 -8.05 21.69
CA LEU A 161 -18.32 -7.53 22.52
C LEU A 161 -18.71 -7.42 24.01
N LYS A 162 -19.97 -7.12 24.31
CA LYS A 162 -20.49 -7.13 25.68
C LYS A 162 -20.46 -8.52 26.32
N ASN A 163 -20.54 -9.57 25.52
CA ASN A 163 -20.57 -10.97 25.99
C ASN A 163 -19.19 -11.64 26.00
N ALA A 164 -18.20 -11.10 25.27
CA ALA A 164 -16.85 -11.65 25.20
C ALA A 164 -15.89 -10.75 25.99
N GLY A 165 -15.53 -11.17 27.20
CA GLY A 165 -14.51 -10.51 28.02
C GLY A 165 -13.21 -10.30 27.25
N ASN A 166 -13.04 -9.08 26.75
CA ASN A 166 -11.82 -8.42 26.30
C ASN A 166 -10.86 -9.24 25.40
N LYS A 167 -11.03 -9.15 24.07
CA LYS A 167 -9.91 -9.32 23.11
C LYS A 167 -10.05 -8.33 21.95
N ARG A 168 -8.94 -7.63 21.65
CA ARG A 168 -8.73 -6.68 20.55
C ARG A 168 -9.03 -7.31 19.18
N ALA A 169 -10.30 -7.47 18.85
CA ALA A 169 -10.77 -7.58 17.48
C ALA A 169 -11.12 -6.16 17.04
N PHE A 170 -10.21 -5.46 16.38
CA PHE A 170 -10.58 -4.34 15.51
C PHE A 170 -10.79 -4.95 14.12
N LEU A 171 -11.95 -5.55 13.90
CA LEU A 171 -12.38 -6.02 12.59
C LEU A 171 -13.68 -5.30 12.26
N CYS A 172 -13.62 -4.60 11.12
CA CYS A 172 -14.64 -3.75 10.54
C CYS A 172 -15.87 -4.55 10.09
N ALA A 173 -16.53 -5.27 11.00
CA ALA A 173 -17.80 -5.93 10.74
C ALA A 173 -18.88 -4.83 10.55
N GLY A 174 -19.08 -4.41 9.29
CA GLY A 174 -20.08 -3.40 8.92
C GLY A 174 -19.57 -2.21 8.09
N ILE A 175 -18.29 -2.20 7.69
CA ILE A 175 -17.73 -1.16 6.82
C ILE A 175 -17.40 -1.77 5.46
N TYR A 176 -18.15 -1.38 4.43
CA TYR A 176 -17.86 -1.74 3.05
C TYR A 176 -17.12 -0.60 2.34
N TYR A 177 -16.04 -0.93 1.64
CA TYR A 177 -15.24 0.00 0.86
C TYR A 177 -15.53 -0.19 -0.63
N LYS A 178 -15.63 0.93 -1.36
CA LYS A 178 -15.71 0.92 -2.82
C LYS A 178 -14.88 2.06 -3.40
N THR A 179 -13.93 1.72 -4.28
CA THR A 179 -13.34 2.71 -5.19
C THR A 179 -14.44 3.29 -6.07
N LYS A 180 -14.64 4.61 -6.01
CA LYS A 180 -15.62 5.29 -6.86
C LYS A 180 -14.99 5.71 -8.18
N ARG A 181 -13.80 6.31 -8.11
CA ARG A 181 -13.06 6.82 -9.28
C ARG A 181 -11.59 7.05 -8.92
N LEU A 182 -10.72 6.76 -9.88
CA LEU A 182 -9.36 7.28 -9.90
C LEU A 182 -9.26 8.23 -11.10
N MET A 183 -8.77 9.45 -10.86
CA MET A 183 -8.56 10.46 -11.89
C MET A 183 -7.08 10.76 -11.99
N VAL A 184 -6.54 10.78 -13.21
CA VAL A 184 -5.14 11.12 -13.46
C VAL A 184 -5.09 12.46 -14.16
N PHE A 185 -4.13 13.28 -13.76
CA PHE A 185 -3.78 14.52 -14.41
C PHE A 185 -2.32 14.44 -14.80
N ARG A 186 -2.00 14.65 -16.08
CA ARG A 186 -0.64 14.65 -16.61
C ARG A 186 -0.10 16.08 -16.58
N GLU A 187 1.17 16.23 -16.23
CA GLU A 187 1.85 17.52 -16.36
C GLU A 187 2.04 17.86 -17.84
N GLU A 188 1.64 19.06 -18.24
CA GLU A 188 1.84 19.61 -19.57
C GLU A 188 2.51 20.99 -19.47
N GLU A 189 3.48 21.22 -20.36
CA GLU A 189 4.14 22.52 -20.49
C GLU A 189 3.30 23.44 -21.38
N THR A 190 3.00 24.63 -20.89
CA THR A 190 2.24 25.66 -21.63
C THR A 190 3.04 26.95 -21.71
N THR A 191 2.54 27.92 -22.48
CA THR A 191 3.12 29.27 -22.54
C THR A 191 3.08 30.01 -21.20
N GLU A 192 2.24 29.58 -20.26
CA GLU A 192 2.07 30.16 -18.92
C GLU A 192 2.79 29.35 -17.82
N GLY A 193 3.50 28.28 -18.20
CA GLY A 193 4.20 27.36 -17.30
C GLY A 193 3.57 25.97 -17.27
N LYS A 194 3.89 25.20 -16.23
CA LYS A 194 3.46 23.81 -16.07
C LYS A 194 2.09 23.71 -15.42
N ILE A 195 1.18 22.98 -16.05
CA ILE A 195 -0.18 22.72 -15.53
C ILE A 195 -0.46 21.21 -15.49
N MET A 196 -1.46 20.82 -14.71
CA MET A 196 -1.92 19.43 -14.61
C MET A 196 -3.23 19.26 -15.38
N CYS A 197 -3.19 18.54 -16.50
CA CYS A 197 -4.31 18.31 -17.41
C CYS A 197 -4.94 16.93 -17.17
N TYR A 198 -6.26 16.86 -16.98
CA TYR A 198 -6.96 15.59 -16.81
C TYR A 198 -6.77 14.68 -18.03
N THR A 199 -6.48 13.39 -17.79
CA THR A 199 -6.38 12.38 -18.83
C THR A 199 -6.97 11.04 -18.39
N GLU A 200 -7.54 10.31 -19.35
CA GLU A 200 -8.00 8.91 -19.24
C GLU A 200 -7.06 7.94 -19.95
N ASP A 201 -6.00 8.48 -20.55
CA ASP A 201 -4.97 7.73 -21.25
C ASP A 201 -3.59 8.16 -20.75
N ILE A 202 -2.82 7.23 -20.19
CA ILE A 202 -1.41 7.37 -19.80
C ILE A 202 -0.48 6.55 -20.71
N GLY A 203 -0.99 6.04 -21.82
CA GLY A 203 -0.24 5.25 -22.80
C GLY A 203 0.22 3.91 -22.25
N ASP A 204 1.47 3.56 -22.51
CA ASP A 204 2.06 2.31 -22.03
C ASP A 204 2.29 2.31 -20.50
N MET A 205 2.08 3.43 -19.80
CA MET A 205 2.38 3.49 -18.37
C MET A 205 1.35 2.76 -17.51
N CYS A 206 1.81 2.31 -16.35
CA CYS A 206 0.95 1.91 -15.25
C CYS A 206 1.43 2.55 -13.93
N ILE A 207 0.49 2.88 -13.06
CA ILE A 207 0.74 3.58 -11.78
C ILE A 207 0.50 2.60 -10.63
N PHE A 208 1.35 2.66 -9.60
CA PHE A 208 1.25 1.85 -8.40
C PHE A 208 0.99 2.76 -7.19
N LEU A 209 -0.17 2.57 -6.56
CA LEU A 209 -0.60 3.29 -5.37
C LEU A 209 -0.66 2.34 -4.18
N ALA A 210 -0.10 2.76 -3.05
CA ALA A 210 -0.17 2.06 -1.77
C ALA A 210 0.03 3.08 -0.64
N ASN A 211 0.26 2.61 0.58
CA ASN A 211 0.59 3.48 1.72
C ASN A 211 2.01 4.10 1.61
N ASN A 212 2.82 3.72 0.61
CA ASN A 212 4.11 4.33 0.31
C ASN A 212 4.01 5.39 -0.80
N GLU A 213 5.16 6.00 -1.10
CA GLU A 213 5.38 6.79 -2.31
C GLU A 213 4.89 6.02 -3.55
N ALA A 214 4.01 6.67 -4.29
CA ALA A 214 3.47 6.17 -5.53
C ALA A 214 4.54 6.26 -6.62
N PHE A 215 4.54 5.30 -7.54
CA PHE A 215 5.45 5.29 -8.68
C PHE A 215 4.73 4.82 -9.93
N CYS A 216 5.29 5.07 -11.10
CA CYS A 216 4.82 4.50 -12.35
C CYS A 216 5.96 3.86 -13.13
N ILE A 217 5.60 2.91 -13.99
CA ILE A 217 6.54 2.24 -14.91
C ILE A 217 5.85 1.94 -16.24
N PRO A 218 6.61 1.81 -17.34
CA PRO A 218 6.06 1.29 -18.59
C PRO A 218 5.58 -0.14 -18.39
N ALA A 219 4.35 -0.46 -18.79
CA ALA A 219 3.81 -1.81 -18.75
C ALA A 219 4.63 -2.74 -19.65
N SER A 220 5.15 -2.25 -20.77
CA SER A 220 6.07 -3.00 -21.63
C SER A 220 7.37 -3.42 -20.94
N SER A 221 7.78 -2.77 -19.85
CA SER A 221 8.96 -3.17 -19.07
C SER A 221 8.77 -4.51 -18.34
N CYS A 222 7.52 -4.96 -18.21
CA CYS A 222 7.10 -6.06 -17.36
C CYS A 222 5.94 -6.84 -18.03
N LEU A 223 6.23 -8.02 -18.60
CA LEU A 223 5.22 -8.99 -19.06
C LEU A 223 4.00 -9.20 -18.13
N GLY A 224 2.80 -8.91 -18.62
CA GLY A 224 1.54 -9.17 -17.92
C GLY A 224 0.98 -7.96 -17.16
N LEU A 225 1.74 -6.87 -17.05
CA LEU A 225 1.15 -5.58 -16.66
C LEU A 225 0.24 -5.07 -17.79
N LYS A 226 -0.93 -4.59 -17.40
CA LYS A 226 -1.83 -3.86 -18.30
C LYS A 226 -1.39 -2.39 -18.43
N PRO A 227 -1.21 -1.86 -19.65
CA PRO A 227 -1.00 -0.45 -19.88
C PRO A 227 -2.26 0.34 -19.49
N ASN A 228 -2.13 1.66 -19.41
CA ASN A 228 -3.22 2.58 -19.07
C ASN A 228 -4.01 2.19 -17.80
N SER A 229 -3.30 1.70 -16.77
CA SER A 229 -3.92 1.11 -15.58
C SER A 229 -3.26 1.57 -14.28
N ILE A 230 -4.04 1.57 -13.19
CA ILE A 230 -3.58 1.88 -11.84
C ILE A 230 -3.73 0.65 -10.95
N TYR A 231 -2.62 0.13 -10.44
CA TYR A 231 -2.59 -0.92 -9.42
C TYR A 231 -2.63 -0.26 -8.06
N PHE A 232 -3.67 -0.54 -7.27
CA PHE A 232 -3.87 0.13 -5.98
C PHE A 232 -3.89 -0.86 -4.83
N MET A 233 -3.32 -0.43 -3.72
CA MET A 233 -3.41 -1.07 -2.42
C MET A 233 -3.79 -0.05 -1.35
N GLY A 234 -4.57 -0.47 -0.36
CA GLY A 234 -5.02 0.37 0.75
C GLY A 234 -6.14 -0.34 1.50
N ARG A 235 -7.38 0.10 1.30
CA ARG A 235 -8.58 -0.59 1.85
C ARG A 235 -9.14 -1.69 0.95
N GLY A 236 -8.43 -1.98 -0.13
CA GLY A 236 -8.61 -3.11 -1.03
C GLY A 236 -7.37 -3.23 -1.92
N LEU A 237 -7.23 -4.38 -2.58
CA LEU A 237 -6.17 -4.66 -3.54
C LEU A 237 -6.81 -4.83 -4.91
N GLY A 238 -6.38 -4.07 -5.91
CA GLY A 238 -7.00 -4.13 -7.22
C GLY A 238 -6.22 -3.44 -8.33
N ILE A 239 -6.83 -3.48 -9.51
CA ILE A 239 -6.41 -2.76 -10.70
C ILE A 239 -7.59 -1.94 -11.21
N TYR A 240 -7.32 -0.68 -11.55
CA TYR A 240 -8.26 0.25 -12.14
C TYR A 240 -7.85 0.53 -13.57
N ASP A 241 -8.74 0.24 -14.52
CA ASP A 241 -8.51 0.52 -15.94
C ASP A 241 -9.01 1.94 -16.25
N LEU A 242 -8.11 2.82 -16.70
CA LEU A 242 -8.45 4.22 -16.96
C LEU A 242 -9.36 4.38 -18.18
N THR A 243 -9.31 3.44 -19.12
CA THR A 243 -10.13 3.43 -20.34
C THR A 243 -11.59 3.14 -20.02
N THR A 244 -11.84 2.16 -19.13
CA THR A 244 -13.20 1.74 -18.78
C THR A 244 -13.74 2.44 -17.54
N GLY A 245 -12.86 2.96 -16.69
CA GLY A 245 -13.23 3.52 -15.38
C GLY A 245 -13.64 2.46 -14.36
N GLU A 246 -13.35 1.18 -14.61
CA GLU A 246 -13.76 0.06 -13.77
C GLU A 246 -12.62 -0.45 -12.89
N ALA A 247 -12.97 -0.87 -11.67
CA ALA A 247 -12.04 -1.39 -10.68
C ALA A 247 -12.21 -2.91 -10.52
N HIS A 248 -11.24 -3.68 -11.01
CA HIS A 248 -11.15 -5.10 -10.71
C HIS A 248 -10.43 -5.32 -9.37
N HIS A 249 -11.15 -5.87 -8.39
CA HIS A 249 -10.60 -6.17 -7.08
C HIS A 249 -10.08 -7.60 -7.04
N TYR A 250 -8.82 -7.76 -6.63
CA TYR A 250 -8.22 -9.07 -6.45
C TYR A 250 -8.89 -9.79 -5.28
N LYS A 251 -9.14 -11.09 -5.45
CA LYS A 251 -9.60 -11.94 -4.35
C LYS A 251 -8.39 -12.30 -3.49
N ALA A 252 -8.59 -12.39 -2.17
CA ALA A 252 -7.53 -12.85 -1.29
C ALA A 252 -7.06 -14.25 -1.72
N PRO A 253 -5.79 -14.40 -2.15
CA PRO A 253 -5.29 -15.70 -2.57
C PRO A 253 -5.17 -16.66 -1.36
N LYS A 254 -5.21 -17.96 -1.63
CA LYS A 254 -5.06 -18.98 -0.59
C LYS A 254 -3.71 -18.80 0.12
N GLY A 255 -3.73 -18.74 1.45
CA GLY A 255 -2.51 -18.54 2.25
C GLY A 255 -2.16 -17.07 2.53
N ALA A 256 -2.96 -16.11 2.06
CA ALA A 256 -2.79 -14.71 2.42
C ALA A 256 -2.91 -14.51 3.94
N PRO A 257 -2.08 -13.65 4.56
CA PRO A 257 -2.23 -13.29 5.97
C PRO A 257 -3.60 -12.68 6.24
N SER A 258 -4.19 -12.99 7.40
CA SER A 258 -5.48 -12.40 7.83
C SER A 258 -5.37 -10.92 8.22
N VAL A 259 -4.15 -10.47 8.51
CA VAL A 259 -3.80 -9.07 8.78
C VAL A 259 -2.53 -8.77 7.98
N LEU A 260 -2.59 -7.77 7.11
CA LEU A 260 -1.42 -7.27 6.40
C LEU A 260 -0.72 -6.24 7.28
N THR A 261 0.55 -6.48 7.60
CA THR A 261 1.43 -5.46 8.18
C THR A 261 1.86 -4.56 7.03
N THR A 262 1.18 -3.42 6.88
CA THR A 262 1.46 -2.33 5.93
C THR A 262 2.00 -2.80 4.56
N PRO A 263 1.12 -3.10 3.60
CA PRO A 263 1.53 -3.63 2.30
C PRO A 263 2.05 -2.51 1.39
N TYR A 264 3.23 -2.72 0.81
CA TYR A 264 3.95 -1.74 -0.02
C TYR A 264 4.27 -2.31 -1.39
N TRP A 265 4.10 -1.50 -2.43
CA TRP A 265 4.58 -1.87 -3.75
C TRP A 265 6.10 -1.71 -3.80
N LEU A 266 6.79 -2.80 -4.13
CA LEU A 266 8.21 -2.78 -4.45
C LEU A 266 8.34 -2.37 -5.92
N PRO A 267 8.97 -1.24 -6.25
CA PRO A 267 9.27 -0.91 -7.63
C PRO A 267 10.24 -1.95 -8.24
N PRO A 268 10.29 -2.10 -9.57
CA PRO A 268 11.22 -3.00 -10.22
C PRO A 268 12.66 -2.75 -9.75
N PHE A 269 13.40 -3.84 -9.55
CA PHE A 269 14.81 -3.78 -9.21
C PHE A 269 15.62 -3.75 -10.51
N SER A 270 16.51 -2.77 -10.65
CA SER A 270 17.57 -2.85 -11.66
C SER A 270 18.46 -4.04 -11.31
N ILE A 271 18.62 -4.99 -12.24
CA ILE A 271 19.61 -6.08 -12.14
C ILE A 271 20.96 -5.53 -12.59
#